data_AF-A0A2E7HMJ8-F1
#
_entry.id   AF-A0A2E7HMJ8-F1
#
_cell.length_a   1.000
_cell.length_b   1.000
_cell.length_c   1.000
_cell.angle_alpha   90.00
_cell.angle_beta   90.00
_cell.angle_gamma   90.00
#
_symmetry.space_group_name_H-M   'P 1'
#
loop_
_entity.id
_entity.type
_entity.pdbx_description
1 polymer ?
#
loop_
_entity_poly.entity_id
_entity_poly.type
_entity_poly.pdbx_seq_one_letter_code
_entity_poly.pdbx_strand_id
1 'polypeptide(L)'
;CRHSLVDGIKRALDVLISGKVAMVCGFGDVGKGSADSLANEKARVIVSEVDPICALQACMAGFEVNTVENALETADIFVTTTGNKDIITAEHMSKMKDQAIVCNIGHFDNEIQVAKLEAMDGVVKEVIKEDSVPGGPVSRFTFPDGRSIYLLAEGRLINLGCATGHPSFVMSNSFTNQTIAQIDIQQNPDRKVGVYRLSKELDEEVARLHLDKLGAKLTKLSDEQADYIGVQVGGPYKPEHYRY
;
A
#
# COMPACT_ATOMS: atom_id res chain seq x y z
N CYS A 1 -0.03 -0.36 4.91
CA CYS A 1 -0.71 -1.29 3.98
C CYS A 1 -0.60 -2.75 4.41
N ARG A 2 0.54 -3.20 4.99
CA ARG A 2 0.75 -4.59 5.42
C ARG A 2 -0.34 -5.19 6.32
N HIS A 3 -0.97 -4.39 7.17
CA HIS A 3 -2.08 -4.85 8.00
C HIS A 3 -3.44 -4.84 7.26
N SER A 4 -3.71 -3.79 6.50
CA SER A 4 -5.08 -3.45 6.09
C SER A 4 -5.45 -3.83 4.67
N LEU A 5 -4.49 -4.22 3.82
CA LEU A 5 -4.77 -4.74 2.48
C LEU A 5 -5.60 -6.04 2.57
N VAL A 6 -5.03 -7.07 3.21
CA VAL A 6 -5.69 -8.38 3.30
C VAL A 6 -6.95 -8.33 4.16
N ASP A 7 -7.05 -7.41 5.12
CA ASP A 7 -8.29 -7.15 5.87
C ASP A 7 -9.41 -6.70 4.93
N GLY A 8 -9.15 -5.71 4.06
CA GLY A 8 -10.12 -5.26 3.06
C GLY A 8 -10.55 -6.37 2.10
N ILE A 9 -9.60 -7.16 1.58
CA ILE A 9 -9.90 -8.29 0.68
C ILE A 9 -10.76 -9.35 1.39
N LYS A 10 -10.42 -9.71 2.63
CA LYS A 10 -11.15 -10.71 3.42
C LYS A 10 -12.56 -10.26 3.73
N ARG A 11 -12.78 -9.03 4.22
CA ARG A 11 -14.13 -8.54 4.51
C ARG A 11 -14.99 -8.38 3.24
N ALA A 12 -14.36 -8.06 2.11
CA ALA A 12 -15.06 -7.94 0.84
C ALA A 12 -15.61 -9.28 0.35
N LEU A 13 -14.81 -10.35 0.37
CA LEU A 13 -15.13 -11.59 -0.36
C LEU A 13 -14.96 -12.89 0.43
N ASP A 14 -14.42 -12.85 1.66
CA ASP A 14 -14.08 -14.02 2.47
C ASP A 14 -13.21 -15.06 1.71
N VAL A 15 -12.45 -14.58 0.73
CA VAL A 15 -11.69 -15.43 -0.18
C VAL A 15 -10.49 -16.06 0.52
N LEU A 16 -10.23 -17.35 0.24
CA LEU A 16 -8.98 -17.99 0.64
C LEU A 16 -7.81 -17.39 -0.13
N ILE A 17 -6.86 -16.77 0.58
CA ILE A 17 -5.63 -16.17 -0.01
C ILE A 17 -4.52 -17.21 -0.19
N SER A 18 -4.38 -18.16 0.74
CA SER A 18 -3.32 -19.17 0.69
C SER A 18 -3.33 -19.96 -0.62
N GLY A 19 -2.17 -20.05 -1.28
CA GLY A 19 -1.99 -20.76 -2.55
C GLY A 19 -2.42 -19.98 -3.80
N LYS A 20 -3.12 -18.84 -3.65
CA LYS A 20 -3.45 -17.96 -4.78
C LYS A 20 -2.22 -17.23 -5.30
N VAL A 21 -2.31 -16.80 -6.56
CA VAL A 21 -1.36 -15.88 -7.17
C VAL A 21 -1.88 -14.46 -7.00
N ALA A 22 -1.06 -13.58 -6.44
CA ALA A 22 -1.40 -12.18 -6.26
C ALA A 22 -0.40 -11.30 -7.01
N MET A 23 -0.91 -10.50 -7.95
CA MET A 23 -0.17 -9.51 -8.72
C MET A 23 -0.22 -8.16 -8.02
N VAL A 24 0.93 -7.67 -7.57
CA VAL A 24 1.08 -6.35 -6.95
C VAL A 24 1.73 -5.41 -7.96
N CYS A 25 1.00 -4.38 -8.39
CA CYS A 25 1.50 -3.41 -9.34
C CYS A 25 2.13 -2.24 -8.59
N GLY A 26 3.46 -2.12 -8.65
CA GLY A 26 4.27 -1.18 -7.88
C GLY A 26 4.91 -1.82 -6.64
N PHE A 27 6.13 -1.40 -6.33
CA PHE A 27 6.94 -1.91 -5.22
C PHE A 27 7.65 -0.77 -4.46
N GLY A 28 7.02 0.39 -4.38
CA GLY A 28 7.30 1.43 -3.38
C GLY A 28 6.88 1.00 -1.97
N ASP A 29 6.75 1.93 -1.03
CA ASP A 29 6.43 1.58 0.38
C ASP A 29 5.08 0.89 0.55
N VAL A 30 4.06 1.34 -0.20
CA VAL A 30 2.73 0.72 -0.25
C VAL A 30 2.86 -0.71 -0.82
N GLY A 31 3.52 -0.85 -1.98
CA GLY A 31 3.72 -2.12 -2.68
C GLY A 31 4.47 -3.15 -1.84
N LYS A 32 5.58 -2.76 -1.19
CA LYS A 32 6.33 -3.61 -0.25
C LYS A 32 5.45 -4.15 0.87
N GLY A 33 4.71 -3.26 1.53
CA GLY A 33 3.78 -3.67 2.58
C GLY A 33 2.65 -4.59 2.07
N SER A 34 2.14 -4.32 0.87
CA SER A 34 1.10 -5.12 0.22
C SER A 34 1.59 -6.52 -0.13
N ALA A 35 2.77 -6.64 -0.74
CA ALA A 35 3.42 -7.91 -1.07
C ALA A 35 3.70 -8.75 0.18
N ASP A 36 4.28 -8.14 1.23
CA ASP A 36 4.50 -8.80 2.52
C ASP A 36 3.18 -9.35 3.11
N SER A 37 2.11 -8.56 3.04
CA SER A 37 0.79 -8.95 3.57
C SER A 37 0.26 -10.22 2.91
N LEU A 38 0.30 -10.25 1.58
CA LEU A 38 -0.15 -11.38 0.77
C LEU A 38 0.74 -12.61 0.97
N ALA A 39 2.06 -12.42 1.04
CA ALA A 39 3.02 -13.49 1.30
C ALA A 39 2.87 -14.09 2.70
N ASN A 40 2.56 -13.27 3.72
CA ASN A 40 2.26 -13.74 5.07
C ASN A 40 1.04 -14.66 5.10
N GLU A 41 0.05 -14.37 4.26
CA GLU A 41 -1.13 -15.21 4.00
C GLU A 41 -0.86 -16.35 3.00
N LYS A 42 0.41 -16.62 2.69
CA LYS A 42 0.88 -17.72 1.81
C LYS A 42 0.37 -17.64 0.37
N ALA A 43 0.10 -16.43 -0.13
CA ALA A 43 -0.04 -16.21 -1.57
C ALA A 43 1.32 -16.29 -2.27
N ARG A 44 1.31 -16.69 -3.55
CA ARG A 44 2.44 -16.55 -4.48
C ARG A 44 2.38 -15.14 -5.06
N VAL A 45 3.31 -14.28 -4.66
CA VAL A 45 3.28 -12.86 -5.03
C VAL A 45 4.14 -12.63 -6.27
N ILE A 46 3.54 -11.95 -7.25
CA ILE A 46 4.19 -11.42 -8.45
C ILE A 46 4.14 -9.89 -8.35
N VAL A 47 5.19 -9.21 -8.80
CA VAL A 47 5.32 -7.76 -8.77
C VAL A 47 5.55 -7.22 -10.18
N SER A 48 4.86 -6.17 -10.58
CA SER A 48 5.30 -5.33 -11.72
C SER A 48 5.92 -4.05 -11.22
N GLU A 49 7.06 -3.68 -11.79
CA GLU A 49 7.72 -2.42 -11.51
C GLU A 49 8.32 -1.80 -12.78
N VAL A 50 8.33 -0.48 -12.80
CA VAL A 50 9.00 0.34 -13.83
C VAL A 50 10.36 0.83 -13.33
N ASP A 51 10.52 0.99 -12.00
CA ASP A 51 11.80 1.39 -11.41
C ASP A 51 12.70 0.15 -11.22
N PRO A 52 13.89 0.10 -11.84
CA PRO A 52 14.79 -1.05 -11.75
C PRO A 52 15.33 -1.29 -10.34
N ILE A 53 15.45 -0.26 -9.50
CA ILE A 53 15.87 -0.39 -8.09
C ILE A 53 14.77 -1.09 -7.30
N CYS A 54 13.52 -0.66 -7.45
CA CYS A 54 12.38 -1.29 -6.77
C CYS A 54 12.11 -2.71 -7.29
N ALA A 55 12.25 -2.95 -8.60
CA ALA A 55 12.18 -4.29 -9.18
C ALA A 55 13.27 -5.21 -8.60
N LEU A 56 14.52 -4.75 -8.52
CA LEU A 56 15.59 -5.54 -7.91
C LEU A 56 15.32 -5.82 -6.43
N GLN A 57 14.78 -4.85 -5.68
CA GLN A 57 14.35 -5.07 -4.29
C GLN A 57 13.27 -6.16 -4.19
N ALA A 58 12.31 -6.21 -5.11
CA ALA A 58 11.28 -7.27 -5.15
C ALA A 58 11.90 -8.65 -5.39
N CYS A 59 12.82 -8.76 -6.37
CA CYS A 59 13.58 -9.99 -6.62
C CYS A 59 14.36 -10.44 -5.37
N MET A 60 15.03 -9.50 -4.69
CA MET A 60 15.81 -9.81 -3.48
C MET A 60 14.93 -10.18 -2.27
N ALA A 61 13.68 -9.75 -2.25
CA ALA A 61 12.67 -10.20 -1.28
C ALA A 61 12.08 -11.58 -1.63
N GLY A 62 12.44 -12.16 -2.78
CA GLY A 62 11.96 -13.48 -3.23
C GLY A 62 10.66 -13.43 -4.03
N PHE A 63 10.22 -12.26 -4.48
CA PHE A 63 9.06 -12.11 -5.35
C PHE A 63 9.44 -12.22 -6.81
N GLU A 64 8.59 -12.86 -7.62
CA GLU A 64 8.73 -12.85 -9.07
C GLU A 64 8.44 -11.44 -9.58
N VAL A 65 9.32 -10.89 -10.41
CA VAL A 65 9.04 -9.64 -11.14
C VAL A 65 8.60 -9.99 -12.55
N ASN A 66 7.38 -9.58 -12.91
CA ASN A 66 6.79 -9.86 -14.21
C ASN A 66 5.86 -8.70 -14.64
N THR A 67 5.38 -8.73 -15.88
CA THR A 67 4.44 -7.71 -16.37
C THR A 67 3.01 -8.08 -16.02
N VAL A 68 2.11 -7.08 -15.99
CA VAL A 68 0.68 -7.29 -15.72
C VAL A 68 0.09 -8.23 -16.77
N GLU A 69 0.49 -8.07 -18.03
CA GLU A 69 0.01 -8.84 -19.18
C GLU A 69 0.29 -10.34 -19.03
N ASN A 70 1.47 -10.70 -18.51
CA ASN A 70 1.84 -12.10 -18.28
C ASN A 70 1.10 -12.73 -17.08
N ALA A 71 0.58 -11.91 -16.17
CA ALA A 71 -0.15 -12.37 -15.00
C ALA A 71 -1.67 -12.53 -15.25
N LEU A 72 -2.22 -11.98 -16.34
CA LEU A 72 -3.68 -11.91 -16.58
C LEU A 72 -4.38 -13.28 -16.47
N GLU A 73 -3.81 -14.31 -17.07
CA GLU A 73 -4.43 -15.64 -17.11
C GLU A 73 -4.19 -16.48 -15.85
N THR A 74 -3.27 -16.06 -14.97
CA THR A 74 -2.81 -16.89 -13.84
C THR A 74 -3.09 -16.27 -12.47
N ALA A 75 -3.05 -14.95 -12.35
CA ALA A 75 -3.27 -14.24 -11.10
C ALA A 75 -4.74 -14.28 -10.66
N ASP A 76 -4.96 -14.55 -9.38
CA ASP A 76 -6.27 -14.53 -8.73
C ASP A 76 -6.63 -13.15 -8.19
N ILE A 77 -5.63 -12.40 -7.77
CA ILE A 77 -5.79 -11.10 -7.09
C ILE A 77 -4.86 -10.10 -7.76
N PHE A 78 -5.37 -8.95 -8.16
CA PHE A 78 -4.62 -7.84 -8.70
C PHE A 78 -4.77 -6.64 -7.77
N VAL A 79 -3.64 -6.08 -7.34
CA VAL A 79 -3.57 -4.96 -6.40
C VAL A 79 -2.71 -3.85 -7.02
N THR A 80 -3.29 -2.67 -7.25
CA THR A 80 -2.52 -1.50 -7.70
C THR A 80 -2.01 -0.69 -6.49
N THR A 81 -0.74 -0.27 -6.55
CA THR A 81 -0.03 0.43 -5.46
C THR A 81 0.90 1.55 -5.94
N THR A 82 0.66 2.07 -7.15
CA THR A 82 1.64 2.88 -7.88
C THR A 82 1.53 4.39 -7.63
N GLY A 83 0.34 4.88 -7.25
CA GLY A 83 0.04 6.31 -7.26
C GLY A 83 0.01 6.94 -8.67
N ASN A 84 -0.04 6.11 -9.72
CA ASN A 84 -0.06 6.53 -11.11
C ASN A 84 -1.48 6.33 -11.70
N LYS A 85 -1.62 6.15 -13.01
CA LYS A 85 -2.90 5.96 -13.69
C LYS A 85 -2.83 4.84 -14.73
N ASP A 86 -3.99 4.31 -15.10
CA ASP A 86 -4.15 3.35 -16.21
C ASP A 86 -3.26 2.09 -16.07
N ILE A 87 -2.98 1.67 -14.84
CA ILE A 87 -2.14 0.50 -14.52
C ILE A 87 -2.87 -0.79 -14.88
N ILE A 88 -4.14 -0.87 -14.48
CA ILE A 88 -5.04 -1.95 -14.91
C ILE A 88 -6.08 -1.33 -15.84
N THR A 89 -5.92 -1.62 -17.12
CA THR A 89 -6.80 -1.13 -18.18
C THR A 89 -8.06 -2.00 -18.28
N ALA A 90 -9.09 -1.49 -18.96
CA ALA A 90 -10.29 -2.29 -19.23
C ALA A 90 -9.94 -3.52 -20.11
N GLU A 91 -8.99 -3.38 -21.02
CA GLU A 91 -8.46 -4.49 -21.84
C GLU A 91 -7.70 -5.53 -21.01
N HIS A 92 -6.94 -5.12 -19.99
CA HIS A 92 -6.34 -6.06 -19.04
C HIS A 92 -7.42 -6.86 -18.33
N MET A 93 -8.44 -6.18 -17.81
CA MET A 93 -9.55 -6.80 -17.09
C MET A 93 -10.34 -7.80 -17.94
N SER A 94 -10.58 -7.52 -19.23
CA SER A 94 -11.26 -8.47 -20.14
C SER A 94 -10.46 -9.74 -20.43
N LYS A 95 -9.16 -9.74 -20.12
CA LYS A 95 -8.27 -10.89 -20.32
C LYS A 95 -7.94 -11.62 -19.02
N MET A 96 -8.32 -11.09 -17.86
CA MET A 96 -8.10 -11.73 -16.56
C MET A 96 -8.89 -13.02 -16.43
N LYS A 97 -8.37 -14.07 -15.78
CA LYS A 97 -9.09 -15.33 -15.58
C LYS A 97 -10.43 -15.17 -14.83
N ASP A 98 -11.27 -16.20 -14.91
CA ASP A 98 -12.57 -16.20 -14.22
C ASP A 98 -12.42 -16.05 -12.70
N GLN A 99 -13.33 -15.29 -12.12
CA GLN A 99 -13.39 -14.90 -10.71
C GLN A 99 -12.19 -14.10 -10.21
N ALA A 100 -11.37 -13.49 -11.08
CA ALA A 100 -10.26 -12.65 -10.64
C ALA A 100 -10.76 -11.45 -9.81
N ILE A 101 -9.97 -11.07 -8.80
CA ILE A 101 -10.27 -9.98 -7.88
C ILE A 101 -9.35 -8.81 -8.23
N VAL A 102 -9.93 -7.62 -8.43
CA VAL A 102 -9.20 -6.41 -8.80
C VAL A 102 -9.44 -5.35 -7.74
N CYS A 103 -8.37 -4.76 -7.22
CA CYS A 103 -8.45 -3.80 -6.15
C CYS A 103 -7.30 -2.77 -6.22
N ASN A 104 -7.51 -1.61 -5.62
CA ASN A 104 -6.54 -0.52 -5.54
C ASN A 104 -6.29 -0.14 -4.09
N ILE A 105 -5.04 0.07 -3.71
CA ILE A 105 -4.65 0.62 -2.40
C ILE A 105 -3.66 1.79 -2.55
N GLY A 106 -3.51 2.32 -3.77
CA GLY A 106 -2.82 3.56 -4.05
C GLY A 106 -3.66 4.80 -3.72
N HIS A 107 -3.36 5.93 -4.36
CA HIS A 107 -3.88 7.22 -3.89
C HIS A 107 -5.25 7.61 -4.48
N PHE A 108 -5.44 7.41 -5.79
CA PHE A 108 -6.69 7.75 -6.50
C PHE A 108 -7.28 6.53 -7.21
N ASP A 109 -8.53 6.64 -7.63
CA ASP A 109 -9.30 5.61 -8.33
C ASP A 109 -8.85 5.34 -9.77
N ASN A 110 -8.06 6.24 -10.35
CA ASN A 110 -7.62 6.19 -11.74
C ASN A 110 -6.44 5.24 -12.04
N GLU A 111 -5.93 4.51 -11.04
CA GLU A 111 -5.03 3.37 -11.29
C GLU A 111 -5.73 2.25 -12.06
N ILE A 112 -7.06 2.13 -11.93
CA ILE A 112 -7.90 1.16 -12.63
C ILE A 112 -8.88 1.90 -13.54
N GLN A 113 -9.01 1.47 -14.80
CA GLN A 113 -9.92 2.10 -15.75
C GLN A 113 -11.39 1.66 -15.56
N VAL A 114 -11.98 1.94 -14.40
CA VAL A 114 -13.36 1.53 -14.04
C VAL A 114 -14.40 2.10 -15.03
N ALA A 115 -14.32 3.39 -15.35
CA ALA A 115 -15.27 4.01 -16.28
C ALA A 115 -15.22 3.40 -17.69
N LYS A 116 -14.03 2.97 -18.16
CA LYS A 116 -13.91 2.29 -19.45
C LYS A 116 -14.39 0.84 -19.40
N LEU A 117 -14.29 0.18 -18.25
CA LEU A 117 -14.86 -1.14 -18.03
C LEU A 117 -16.40 -1.09 -18.08
N GLU A 118 -17.00 -0.10 -17.40
CA GLU A 118 -18.46 0.10 -17.41
C GLU A 118 -19.02 0.47 -18.79
N ALA A 119 -18.23 1.17 -19.60
CA ALA A 119 -18.60 1.55 -20.97
C ALA A 119 -18.28 0.47 -22.02
N MET A 120 -17.69 -0.66 -21.63
CA MET A 120 -17.29 -1.72 -22.56
C MET A 120 -18.51 -2.50 -23.05
N ASP A 121 -18.57 -2.74 -24.36
CA ASP A 121 -19.73 -3.38 -24.99
C ASP A 121 -19.94 -4.81 -24.48
N GLY A 122 -21.19 -5.12 -24.11
CA GLY A 122 -21.59 -6.41 -23.55
C GLY A 122 -21.08 -6.74 -22.14
N VAL A 123 -20.38 -5.82 -21.46
CA VAL A 123 -20.01 -5.99 -20.04
C VAL A 123 -21.20 -5.64 -19.15
N VAL A 124 -21.55 -6.54 -18.24
CA VAL A 124 -22.66 -6.37 -17.30
C VAL A 124 -22.11 -6.20 -15.88
N LYS A 125 -22.48 -5.09 -15.22
CA LYS A 125 -22.16 -4.83 -13.82
C LYS A 125 -23.30 -5.30 -12.91
N GLU A 126 -22.95 -6.03 -11.87
CA GLU A 126 -23.86 -6.41 -10.79
C GLU A 126 -23.26 -6.00 -9.44
N VAL A 127 -24.06 -5.30 -8.64
CA VAL A 127 -23.66 -4.90 -7.28
C VAL A 127 -23.88 -6.08 -6.34
N ILE A 128 -22.80 -6.63 -5.79
CA ILE A 128 -22.81 -7.75 -4.83
C ILE A 128 -22.94 -7.23 -3.39
N LYS A 129 -22.24 -6.13 -3.09
CA LYS A 129 -22.33 -5.40 -1.83
C LYS A 129 -22.38 -3.91 -2.14
N GLU A 130 -23.28 -3.19 -1.47
CA GLU A 130 -23.29 -1.72 -1.48
C GLU A 130 -22.28 -1.17 -0.47
N ASP A 131 -21.98 0.12 -0.55
CA ASP A 131 -21.05 0.80 0.36
C ASP A 131 -21.50 0.81 1.83
N SER A 132 -22.81 0.76 2.06
CA SER A 132 -23.44 0.66 3.38
C SER A 132 -23.24 -0.70 4.05
N VAL A 133 -22.84 -1.73 3.29
CA VAL A 133 -22.64 -3.09 3.80
C VAL A 133 -21.20 -3.25 4.30
N PRO A 134 -20.97 -3.76 5.53
CA PRO A 134 -19.63 -4.07 6.01
C PRO A 134 -18.86 -4.98 5.04
N GLY A 135 -17.62 -4.61 4.72
CA GLY A 135 -16.85 -5.24 3.65
C GLY A 135 -16.91 -4.49 2.32
N GLY A 136 -17.75 -3.45 2.24
CA GLY A 136 -17.65 -2.36 1.28
C GLY A 136 -18.05 -2.74 -0.13
N PRO A 137 -18.11 -1.75 -1.05
CA PRO A 137 -18.77 -2.01 -2.31
C PRO A 137 -17.98 -3.04 -3.08
N VAL A 138 -18.69 -4.07 -3.51
CA VAL A 138 -18.18 -5.16 -4.34
C VAL A 138 -19.08 -5.22 -5.55
N SER A 139 -18.48 -5.04 -6.72
CA SER A 139 -19.17 -5.15 -7.99
C SER A 139 -18.60 -6.33 -8.77
N ARG A 140 -19.48 -7.17 -9.31
CA ARG A 140 -19.13 -8.21 -10.28
C ARG A 140 -19.31 -7.63 -11.68
N PHE A 141 -18.31 -7.83 -12.53
CA PHE A 141 -18.38 -7.50 -13.95
C PHE A 141 -18.32 -8.79 -14.75
N THR A 142 -19.38 -9.09 -15.51
CA THR A 142 -19.45 -10.25 -16.39
C THR A 142 -19.21 -9.84 -17.83
N PHE A 143 -18.26 -10.49 -18.50
CA PHE A 143 -17.88 -10.26 -19.89
C PHE A 143 -18.72 -11.11 -20.87
N PRO A 144 -18.74 -10.78 -22.17
CA PRO A 144 -19.52 -11.52 -23.18
C PRO A 144 -19.19 -13.02 -23.29
N ASP A 145 -17.99 -13.42 -22.90
CA ASP A 145 -17.56 -14.83 -22.87
C ASP A 145 -18.05 -15.60 -21.63
N GLY A 146 -18.82 -14.95 -20.75
CA GLY A 146 -19.39 -15.51 -19.52
C GLY A 146 -18.48 -15.41 -18.31
N ARG A 147 -17.22 -15.00 -18.49
CA ARG A 147 -16.25 -14.82 -17.43
C ARG A 147 -16.62 -13.63 -16.56
N SER A 148 -16.35 -13.71 -15.26
CA SER A 148 -16.61 -12.62 -14.32
C SER A 148 -15.37 -12.23 -13.53
N ILE A 149 -15.24 -10.95 -13.19
CA ILE A 149 -14.27 -10.44 -12.23
C ILE A 149 -14.98 -9.68 -11.11
N TYR A 150 -14.32 -9.53 -9.96
CA TYR A 150 -14.80 -8.73 -8.85
C TYR A 150 -13.93 -7.49 -8.69
N LEU A 151 -14.55 -6.32 -8.79
CA LEU A 151 -13.93 -5.04 -8.49
C LEU A 151 -14.29 -4.63 -7.05
N LEU A 152 -13.26 -4.36 -6.26
CA LEU A 152 -13.41 -3.92 -4.88
C LEU A 152 -13.37 -2.40 -4.78
N ALA A 153 -14.21 -1.84 -3.91
CA ALA A 153 -14.30 -0.42 -3.59
C ALA A 153 -14.52 0.51 -4.80
N GLU A 154 -15.07 0.00 -5.92
CA GLU A 154 -15.20 0.73 -7.18
C GLU A 154 -13.85 1.31 -7.69
N GLY A 155 -12.75 0.61 -7.42
CA GLY A 155 -11.39 1.06 -7.77
C GLY A 155 -10.77 2.10 -6.83
N ARG A 156 -11.46 2.53 -5.78
CA ARG A 156 -10.90 3.40 -4.72
C ARG A 156 -10.08 2.60 -3.70
N LEU A 157 -9.55 3.27 -2.68
CA LEU A 157 -8.69 2.68 -1.65
C LEU A 157 -9.41 1.56 -0.87
N ILE A 158 -9.03 0.31 -1.10
CA ILE A 158 -9.78 -0.85 -0.59
C ILE A 158 -9.64 -1.04 0.91
N ASN A 159 -8.51 -0.64 1.48
CA ASN A 159 -8.28 -0.75 2.92
C ASN A 159 -9.20 0.16 3.73
N LEU A 160 -9.68 1.26 3.13
CA LEU A 160 -10.64 2.18 3.72
C LEU A 160 -12.06 1.89 3.26
N GLY A 161 -12.25 1.53 1.99
CA GLY A 161 -13.56 1.26 1.41
C GLY A 161 -14.17 -0.06 1.87
N CYS A 162 -13.34 -1.10 2.05
CA CYS A 162 -13.78 -2.45 2.44
C CYS A 162 -13.38 -2.83 3.87
N ALA A 163 -12.61 -2.00 4.56
CA ALA A 163 -12.19 -2.22 5.94
C ALA A 163 -12.10 -0.88 6.71
N THR A 164 -11.19 -0.77 7.68
CA THR A 164 -11.10 0.40 8.59
C THR A 164 -9.76 1.12 8.52
N GLY A 165 -9.02 0.95 7.42
CA GLY A 165 -7.73 1.58 7.21
C GLY A 165 -6.62 1.03 8.10
N HIS A 166 -5.58 1.84 8.32
CA HIS A 166 -4.47 1.46 9.18
C HIS A 166 -4.88 1.46 10.67
N PRO A 167 -4.35 0.52 11.48
CA PRO A 167 -4.59 0.52 12.92
C PRO A 167 -4.12 1.79 13.62
N SER A 168 -4.76 2.11 14.74
CA SER A 168 -4.50 3.32 15.52
C SER A 168 -3.03 3.51 15.89
N PHE A 169 -2.29 2.43 16.19
CA PHE A 169 -0.87 2.52 16.53
C PHE A 169 -0.01 3.06 15.38
N VAL A 170 -0.26 2.58 14.15
CA VAL A 170 0.44 3.09 12.96
C VAL A 170 0.03 4.54 12.70
N MET A 171 -1.28 4.84 12.82
CA MET A 171 -1.77 6.20 12.63
C MET A 171 -1.26 7.18 13.69
N SER A 172 -0.97 6.72 14.91
CA SER A 172 -0.36 7.52 15.97
C SER A 172 0.99 8.12 15.53
N ASN A 173 1.80 7.36 14.78
CA ASN A 173 3.09 7.86 14.27
C ASN A 173 2.87 9.00 13.25
N SER A 174 1.91 8.83 12.34
CA SER A 174 1.56 9.84 11.34
C SER A 174 0.95 11.09 11.97
N PHE A 175 0.03 10.91 12.95
CA PHE A 175 -0.65 12.03 13.61
C PHE A 175 0.23 12.76 14.62
N THR A 176 1.23 12.09 15.21
CA THR A 176 2.28 12.75 16.00
C THR A 176 3.11 13.68 15.10
N ASN A 177 3.56 13.19 13.93
CA ASN A 177 4.23 14.02 12.94
C ASN A 177 3.38 15.23 12.51
N GLN A 178 2.10 15.02 12.21
CA GLN A 178 1.19 16.11 11.86
C GLN A 178 1.08 17.14 12.99
N THR A 179 0.94 16.70 14.25
CA THR A 179 0.83 17.59 15.41
C THR A 179 2.10 18.40 15.61
N ILE A 180 3.27 17.76 15.54
CA ILE A 180 4.57 18.44 15.64
C ILE A 180 4.75 19.44 14.50
N ALA A 181 4.37 19.08 13.27
CA ALA A 181 4.42 19.99 12.13
C ALA A 181 3.51 21.22 12.32
N GLN A 182 2.30 21.05 12.88
CA GLN A 182 1.42 22.17 13.21
C GLN A 182 2.05 23.11 14.25
N ILE A 183 2.68 22.55 15.30
CA ILE A 183 3.40 23.33 16.32
C ILE A 183 4.56 24.09 15.68
N ASP A 184 5.37 23.43 14.86
CA ASP A 184 6.52 24.02 14.17
C ASP A 184 6.11 25.14 13.21
N ILE A 185 5.04 24.97 12.42
CA ILE A 185 4.48 26.02 11.57
C ILE A 185 4.05 27.23 12.42
N GLN A 186 3.32 26.99 13.51
CA GLN A 186 2.83 28.05 14.39
C GLN A 186 3.98 28.83 15.07
N GLN A 187 5.07 28.15 15.43
CA GLN A 187 6.23 28.76 16.09
C GLN A 187 7.16 29.49 15.12
N ASN A 188 7.02 29.27 13.82
CA ASN A 188 7.87 29.87 12.79
C ASN A 188 7.04 30.70 11.79
N PRO A 189 6.36 31.78 12.22
CA PRO A 189 5.45 32.55 11.37
C PRO A 189 6.17 33.23 10.18
N ASP A 190 7.47 33.52 10.32
CA ASP A 190 8.28 34.17 9.27
C ASP A 190 8.90 33.16 8.27
N ARG A 191 8.58 31.87 8.39
CA ARG A 191 9.10 30.84 7.47
C ARG A 191 8.63 31.14 6.05
N LYS A 192 9.57 31.15 5.11
CA LYS A 192 9.26 31.33 3.69
C LYS A 192 8.33 30.23 3.20
N VAL A 193 7.45 30.58 2.27
CA VAL A 193 6.58 29.60 1.60
C VAL A 193 7.45 28.57 0.87
N GLY A 194 7.20 27.28 1.14
CA GLY A 194 7.96 26.18 0.56
C GLY A 194 7.55 24.82 1.13
N VAL A 195 8.17 23.75 0.63
CA VAL A 195 8.00 22.39 1.14
C VAL A 195 9.19 22.07 2.05
N TYR A 196 8.89 21.69 3.28
CA TYR A 196 9.88 21.39 4.32
C TYR A 196 9.67 19.97 4.83
N ARG A 197 10.76 19.37 5.30
CA ARG A 197 10.72 18.14 6.11
C ARG A 197 10.85 18.53 7.57
N LEU A 198 10.26 17.74 8.46
CA LEU A 198 10.58 17.81 9.88
C LEU A 198 12.06 17.51 10.09
N SER A 199 12.65 18.10 11.13
CA SER A 199 14.04 17.81 11.47
C SER A 199 14.19 16.35 11.93
N LYS A 200 15.40 15.81 11.83
CA LYS A 200 15.66 14.43 12.25
C LYS A 200 15.43 14.21 13.74
N GLU A 201 15.72 15.21 14.55
CA GLU A 201 15.51 15.14 15.99
C GLU A 201 14.04 14.91 16.32
N LEU A 202 13.13 15.58 15.58
CA LEU A 202 11.70 15.42 15.72
C LEU A 202 11.21 14.06 15.18
N ASP A 203 11.76 13.59 14.05
CA ASP A 203 11.44 12.26 13.50
C ASP A 203 11.86 11.14 14.48
N GLU A 204 13.07 11.27 15.07
CA GLU A 204 13.56 10.36 16.12
C GLU A 204 12.74 10.45 17.41
N GLU A 205 12.25 11.63 17.78
CA GLU A 205 11.35 11.81 18.93
C GLU A 205 10.00 11.12 18.69
N VAL A 206 9.42 11.24 17.49
CA VAL A 206 8.22 10.48 17.13
C VAL A 206 8.46 8.99 17.34
N ALA A 207 9.57 8.43 16.85
CA ALA A 207 9.89 7.02 17.05
C ALA A 207 10.04 6.68 18.54
N ARG A 208 10.78 7.50 19.30
CA ARG A 208 11.06 7.33 20.74
C ARG A 208 9.77 7.24 21.56
N LEU A 209 8.79 8.11 21.28
CA LEU A 209 7.50 8.14 21.98
C LEU A 209 6.68 6.84 21.82
N HIS A 210 6.93 6.03 20.80
CA HIS A 210 6.17 4.82 20.52
C HIS A 210 6.83 3.53 21.04
N LEU A 211 8.11 3.58 21.43
CA LEU A 211 8.92 2.39 21.75
C LEU A 211 8.50 1.72 23.06
N ASP A 212 8.20 2.51 24.09
CA ASP A 212 7.77 1.99 25.39
C ASP A 212 6.49 1.15 25.28
N LYS A 213 5.56 1.54 24.41
CA LYS A 213 4.31 0.79 24.19
C LYS A 213 4.56 -0.60 23.60
N LEU A 214 5.66 -0.77 22.88
CA LEU A 214 6.10 -2.05 22.31
C LEU A 214 7.06 -2.81 23.25
N GLY A 215 7.36 -2.26 24.43
CA GLY A 215 8.33 -2.84 25.37
C GLY A 215 9.78 -2.77 24.87
N ALA A 216 10.07 -1.94 23.88
CA ALA A 216 11.41 -1.79 23.35
C ALA A 216 12.27 -0.95 24.29
N LYS A 217 13.44 -1.47 24.67
CA LYS A 217 14.42 -0.78 25.52
C LYS A 217 15.57 -0.29 24.66
N LEU A 218 15.78 1.02 24.60
CA LEU A 218 16.81 1.62 23.78
C LEU A 218 18.18 1.53 24.45
N THR A 219 19.16 1.01 23.71
CA THR A 219 20.57 1.12 24.09
C THR A 219 20.98 2.60 24.00
N LYS A 220 21.72 3.07 25.02
CA LYS A 220 22.32 4.39 25.04
C LYS A 220 23.80 4.27 24.65
N LEU A 221 24.26 5.12 23.74
CA LEU A 221 25.69 5.22 23.41
C LEU A 221 26.47 5.69 24.64
N SER A 222 27.67 5.16 24.86
CA SER A 222 28.66 5.84 25.69
C SER A 222 29.21 7.06 24.97
N ASP A 223 29.84 7.98 25.71
CA ASP A 223 30.49 9.15 25.10
C ASP A 223 31.56 8.73 24.08
N GLU A 224 32.37 7.72 24.40
CA GLU A 224 33.39 7.16 23.50
C GLU A 224 32.80 6.59 22.20
N GLN A 225 31.64 5.91 22.27
CA GLN A 225 30.98 5.38 21.08
C GLN A 225 30.40 6.50 20.21
N ALA A 226 29.84 7.53 20.83
CA ALA A 226 29.27 8.68 20.13
C ALA A 226 30.36 9.48 19.41
N ASP A 227 31.48 9.74 20.10
CA ASP A 227 32.66 10.39 19.52
C ASP A 227 33.24 9.57 18.35
N TYR A 228 33.32 8.24 18.49
CA TYR A 228 33.87 7.36 17.46
C TYR A 228 33.11 7.42 16.12
N ILE A 229 31.77 7.52 16.16
CA ILE A 229 30.94 7.60 14.95
C ILE A 229 30.54 9.03 14.58
N GLY A 230 31.00 10.03 15.33
CA GLY A 230 30.77 11.45 15.06
C GLY A 230 29.32 11.90 15.25
N VAL A 231 28.64 11.42 16.29
CA VAL A 231 27.27 11.84 16.64
C VAL A 231 27.19 12.27 18.12
N GLN A 232 26.11 12.93 18.51
CA GLN A 232 25.84 13.15 19.94
C GLN A 232 25.18 11.91 20.55
N VAL A 233 25.37 11.69 21.85
CA VAL A 233 24.71 10.59 22.59
C VAL A 233 23.18 10.66 22.49
N GLY A 234 22.61 11.86 22.35
CA GLY A 234 21.16 12.09 22.20
C GLY A 234 20.65 12.09 20.75
N GLY A 235 21.52 11.92 19.76
CA GLY A 235 21.19 12.07 18.34
C GLY A 235 21.31 13.52 17.82
N PRO A 236 20.94 13.78 16.55
CA PRO A 236 20.44 12.80 15.58
C PRO A 236 21.51 11.78 15.18
N TYR A 237 21.09 10.54 14.95
CA TYR A 237 22.01 9.40 14.77
C TYR A 237 22.39 9.11 13.32
N LYS A 238 21.82 9.84 12.37
CA LYS A 238 21.98 9.58 10.93
C LYS A 238 22.08 10.88 10.13
N PRO A 239 22.87 10.91 9.04
CA PRO A 239 22.99 12.08 8.18
C PRO A 239 21.71 12.32 7.37
N GLU A 240 21.54 13.54 6.85
CA GLU A 240 20.30 13.98 6.16
C GLU A 240 19.86 13.10 5.00
N HIS A 241 20.83 12.54 4.26
CA HIS A 241 20.58 11.70 3.08
C HIS A 241 20.39 10.22 3.40
N TYR A 242 20.41 9.82 4.67
CA TYR A 242 20.21 8.44 5.08
C TYR A 242 18.79 7.96 4.76
N ARG A 243 18.64 6.73 4.25
CA ARG A 243 17.38 6.17 3.73
C ARG A 243 16.63 5.28 4.74
N TYR A 244 16.91 5.47 6.04
CA TYR A 244 16.50 4.61 7.16
C TYR A 244 17.28 3.29 7.26
#